data_AF-A0A421CNL3-F1
#
_entry.id   AF-A0A421CNL3-F1
#
_cell.length_a   1.000
_cell.length_b   1.000
_cell.length_c   1.000
_cell.angle_alpha   90.00
_cell.angle_beta   90.00
_cell.angle_gamma   90.00
#
_symmetry.space_group_name_H-M   'P 1'
#
loop_
_entity.id
_entity.type
_entity.pdbx_description
1 polymer ?
#
loop_
_entity_poly.entity_id
_entity_poly.type
_entity_poly.pdbx_seq_one_letter_code
_entity_poly.pdbx_strand_id
1 'polypeptide(L)'
;MMYLIYFLLALITASFDRWLGEILFFVFPIIALYVANFEEDDTRLLFLVLIYTIFYFNSRFELGFLAIIFFAIFLLINFFLHQLEMTLIKALIYVGVLSLYMSVITSSLYPFLWDMIIVFVLYFMNMRLVFNERKKS
;
A
#
# COMPACT_ATOMS: atom_id res chain seq x y z
N MET A 1 17.30 11.77 -6.68
CA MET A 1 16.94 10.71 -7.64
C MET A 1 15.86 9.78 -7.08
N MET A 2 16.01 9.22 -5.87
CA MET A 2 14.98 8.33 -5.29
C MET A 2 13.61 8.99 -5.07
N TYR A 3 13.55 10.25 -4.60
CA TYR A 3 12.26 10.95 -4.49
C TYR A 3 11.53 11.10 -5.83
N LEU A 4 12.25 11.26 -6.94
CA LEU A 4 11.65 11.27 -8.27
C LEU A 4 11.05 9.90 -8.62
N ILE A 5 11.73 8.80 -8.26
CA ILE A 5 11.22 7.45 -8.45
C ILE A 5 9.93 7.25 -7.65
N TYR A 6 9.90 7.65 -6.37
CA TYR A 6 8.71 7.55 -5.54
C TYR A 6 7.57 8.45 -6.02
N PHE A 7 7.89 9.63 -6.56
CA PHE A 7 6.92 10.50 -7.19
C PHE A 7 6.28 9.83 -8.43
N LEU A 8 7.10 9.26 -9.32
CA LEU A 8 6.62 8.54 -10.51
C LEU A 8 5.83 7.29 -10.12
N LEU A 9 6.30 6.56 -9.10
CA LEU A 9 5.60 5.39 -8.57
C LEU A 9 4.21 5.79 -8.06
N ALA A 10 4.11 6.80 -7.18
CA ALA A 10 2.83 7.32 -6.69
C ALA A 10 1.91 7.76 -7.83
N LEU A 11 2.43 8.42 -8.87
CA LEU A 11 1.66 8.85 -10.03
C LEU A 11 1.08 7.66 -10.80
N ILE A 12 1.91 6.64 -11.08
CA ILE A 12 1.50 5.42 -11.78
C ILE A 12 0.45 4.66 -10.96
N THR A 13 0.70 4.51 -9.66
CA THR A 13 -0.21 3.82 -8.74
C THR A 13 -1.54 4.53 -8.63
N ALA A 14 -1.55 5.85 -8.42
CA ALA A 14 -2.77 6.65 -8.36
C ALA A 14 -3.56 6.59 -9.68
N SER A 15 -2.85 6.62 -10.81
CA SER A 15 -3.47 6.46 -12.12
C SER A 15 -4.11 5.08 -12.26
N PHE A 16 -3.38 4.00 -11.95
CA PHE A 16 -3.93 2.65 -12.03
C PHE A 16 -5.15 2.48 -11.13
N ASP A 17 -5.05 2.91 -9.86
CA ASP A 17 -6.13 2.72 -8.88
C ASP A 17 -7.40 3.48 -9.28
N ARG A 18 -7.26 4.64 -9.92
CA ARG A 18 -8.39 5.40 -10.48
C ARG A 18 -9.09 4.65 -11.60
N TRP A 19 -8.33 4.02 -12.51
CA TRP A 19 -8.88 3.43 -13.74
C TRP A 19 -9.36 1.99 -13.54
N LEU A 20 -8.62 1.19 -12.77
CA LEU A 20 -8.81 -0.25 -12.66
C LEU A 20 -8.89 -0.74 -11.21
N GLY A 21 -8.37 0.02 -10.25
CA GLY A 21 -8.26 -0.43 -8.85
C GLY A 21 -9.60 -0.81 -8.22
N GLU A 22 -10.63 0.01 -8.46
CA GLU A 22 -11.99 -0.20 -7.92
C GLU A 22 -12.69 -1.45 -8.46
N ILE A 23 -12.22 -1.96 -9.61
CA ILE A 23 -12.80 -3.12 -10.31
C ILE A 23 -12.02 -4.39 -10.02
N LEU A 24 -10.68 -4.28 -9.93
CA LEU A 24 -9.79 -5.43 -9.77
C LEU A 24 -9.26 -5.54 -8.34
N PHE A 25 -8.31 -4.68 -7.98
CA PHE A 25 -7.62 -4.66 -6.69
C PHE A 25 -6.83 -3.35 -6.59
N PHE A 26 -6.60 -2.81 -5.38
CA PHE A 26 -5.84 -1.58 -5.22
C PHE A 26 -4.34 -1.88 -5.16
N VAL A 27 -3.58 -1.25 -6.04
CA VAL A 27 -2.13 -1.47 -6.11
C VAL A 27 -1.42 -0.69 -5.01
N PHE A 28 -1.98 0.44 -4.55
CA PHE A 28 -1.34 1.28 -3.54
C PHE A 28 -1.04 0.57 -2.21
N PRO A 29 -2.00 -0.10 -1.54
CA PRO A 29 -1.71 -0.81 -0.30
C PRO A 29 -0.53 -1.78 -0.43
N ILE A 30 -0.44 -2.49 -1.56
CA ILE A 30 0.63 -3.44 -1.86
C ILE A 30 1.96 -2.69 -2.03
N ILE A 31 2.01 -1.66 -2.88
CA ILE A 31 3.24 -0.88 -3.08
C ILE A 31 3.72 -0.23 -1.78
N ALA A 32 2.81 0.36 -1.01
CA ALA A 32 3.14 0.98 0.27
C ALA A 32 3.73 -0.03 1.25
N LEU A 33 3.26 -1.28 1.26
CA LEU A 33 3.85 -2.36 2.06
C LEU A 33 5.28 -2.68 1.62
N TYR A 34 5.52 -2.80 0.31
CA TYR A 34 6.87 -3.08 -0.22
C TYR A 34 7.86 -1.95 0.08
N VAL A 35 7.44 -0.70 -0.08
CA VAL A 35 8.29 0.46 0.23
C VAL A 35 8.57 0.53 1.73
N ALA A 36 7.58 0.25 2.58
CA ALA A 36 7.78 0.16 4.03
C ALA A 36 8.70 -1.00 4.46
N ASN A 37 8.86 -2.03 3.63
CA ASN A 37 9.80 -3.13 3.91
C ASN A 37 11.22 -2.85 3.38
N PHE A 38 11.36 -2.05 2.34
CA PHE A 38 12.63 -1.82 1.65
C PHE A 38 13.38 -0.59 2.19
N GLU A 39 12.66 0.43 2.63
CA GLU A 39 13.25 1.66 3.14
C GLU A 39 13.47 1.58 4.65
N GLU A 40 14.70 1.92 5.09
CA GLU A 40 15.05 2.01 6.51
C GLU A 40 14.53 3.32 7.16
N ASP A 41 14.23 4.34 6.34
CA ASP A 41 13.74 5.65 6.76
C ASP A 41 12.30 5.88 6.28
N ASP A 42 11.41 6.17 7.23
CA ASP A 42 9.99 6.47 7.01
C ASP A 42 9.75 7.70 6.13
N THR A 43 10.72 8.61 5.98
CA THR A 43 10.53 9.85 5.22
C THR A 43 10.11 9.60 3.77
N ARG A 44 10.67 8.58 3.12
CA ARG A 44 10.38 8.25 1.72
C ARG A 44 9.02 7.59 1.55
N LEU A 45 8.66 6.74 2.50
CA LEU A 45 7.34 6.14 2.57
C LEU A 45 6.26 7.21 2.77
N LEU A 46 6.46 8.12 3.72
CA LEU A 46 5.56 9.25 3.97
C LEU A 46 5.43 10.14 2.74
N PHE A 47 6.55 10.41 2.05
CA PHE A 47 6.53 11.16 0.81
C PHE A 47 5.72 10.46 -0.28
N LEU A 48 5.92 9.16 -0.51
CA LEU A 48 5.14 8.36 -1.45
C LEU A 48 3.64 8.45 -1.15
N VAL A 49 3.26 8.24 0.12
CA VAL A 49 1.86 8.22 0.56
C VAL A 49 1.23 9.60 0.39
N LEU A 50 1.94 10.67 0.73
CA LEU A 50 1.47 12.04 0.56
C LEU A 50 1.19 12.34 -0.92
N ILE A 51 2.15 12.03 -1.80
CA ILE A 51 2.01 12.27 -3.23
C ILE A 51 0.88 11.43 -3.83
N TYR A 52 0.78 10.16 -3.43
CA TYR A 52 -0.32 9.29 -3.83
C TYR A 52 -1.67 9.86 -3.38
N THR A 53 -1.77 10.31 -2.13
CA THR A 53 -2.99 10.88 -1.55
C THR A 53 -3.42 12.12 -2.34
N ILE A 54 -2.47 13.01 -2.66
CA ILE A 54 -2.74 14.18 -3.50
C ILE A 54 -3.27 13.75 -4.86
N PHE A 55 -2.58 12.83 -5.56
CA PHE A 55 -2.99 12.46 -6.92
C PHE A 55 -4.29 11.68 -6.96
N TYR A 56 -4.42 10.61 -6.19
CA TYR A 56 -5.59 9.73 -6.22
C TYR A 56 -6.86 10.48 -5.83
N PHE A 57 -6.85 11.18 -4.68
CA PHE A 57 -8.06 11.85 -4.19
C PHE A 57 -8.44 13.09 -5.00
N ASN A 58 -7.46 13.89 -5.46
CA ASN A 58 -7.76 15.00 -6.36
C ASN A 58 -8.41 14.52 -7.66
N SER A 59 -7.96 13.37 -8.15
CA SER A 59 -8.43 12.82 -9.42
C SER A 59 -9.85 12.24 -9.34
N ARG A 60 -10.33 11.84 -8.15
CA ARG A 60 -11.54 11.00 -7.99
C ARG A 60 -12.60 11.57 -7.05
N PHE A 61 -12.23 12.19 -5.93
CA PHE A 61 -13.14 12.49 -4.82
C PHE A 61 -13.17 13.96 -4.39
N GLU A 62 -12.48 14.83 -5.14
CA GLU A 62 -12.07 16.18 -4.71
C GLU A 62 -11.15 16.11 -3.47
N LEU A 63 -10.10 16.94 -3.45
CA LEU A 63 -9.16 16.98 -2.33
C LEU A 63 -9.86 17.53 -1.08
N GLY A 64 -10.37 16.63 -0.24
CA GLY A 64 -11.17 16.98 0.93
C GLY A 64 -10.91 16.10 2.14
N PHE A 65 -11.91 15.99 3.01
CA PHE A 65 -11.78 15.30 4.30
C PHE A 65 -11.40 13.81 4.17
N LEU A 66 -11.81 13.15 3.09
CA LEU A 66 -11.45 11.75 2.79
C LEU A 66 -9.94 11.56 2.60
N ALA A 67 -9.24 12.53 1.99
CA ALA A 67 -7.79 12.48 1.82
C ALA A 67 -7.08 12.63 3.16
N ILE A 68 -7.58 13.52 4.02
CA ILE A 68 -7.05 13.74 5.37
C ILE A 68 -7.22 12.49 6.22
N ILE A 69 -8.41 11.87 6.22
CA ILE A 69 -8.65 10.63 6.96
C ILE A 69 -7.74 9.52 6.45
N PHE A 70 -7.60 9.36 5.13
CA PHE A 70 -6.71 8.34 4.56
C PHE A 70 -5.28 8.50 5.04
N PHE A 71 -4.74 9.72 4.97
CA PHE A 71 -3.38 10.01 5.43
C PHE A 71 -3.24 9.81 6.94
N ALA A 72 -4.25 10.19 7.74
CA ALA A 72 -4.26 9.97 9.18
C ALA A 72 -4.30 8.47 9.54
N ILE A 73 -5.12 7.68 8.84
CA ILE A 73 -5.16 6.22 8.98
C ILE A 73 -3.78 5.63 8.68
N PHE A 74 -3.15 6.06 7.58
CA PHE A 74 -1.81 5.63 7.24
C PHE A 74 -0.80 5.93 8.36
N LEU A 75 -0.81 7.16 8.88
CA LEU A 75 0.09 7.56 9.98
C LEU A 75 -0.14 6.70 11.23
N LEU A 76 -1.39 6.41 11.58
CA LEU A 76 -1.72 5.56 12.72
C LEU A 76 -1.20 4.14 12.52
N ILE A 77 -1.45 3.54 11.35
CA ILE A 77 -0.93 2.21 11.02
C ILE A 77 0.60 2.21 11.12
N ASN A 78 1.28 3.17 10.51
CA ASN A 78 2.74 3.23 10.53
C ASN A 78 3.25 3.39 11.96
N PHE A 79 2.65 4.28 12.75
CA PHE A 79 3.02 4.50 14.14
C PHE A 79 2.95 3.22 14.98
N PHE A 80 1.84 2.46 14.88
CA PHE A 80 1.67 1.21 15.63
C PHE A 80 2.55 0.06 15.12
N LEU A 81 2.86 0.03 13.83
CA LEU A 81 3.55 -1.11 13.21
C LEU A 81 5.05 -0.88 12.96
N HIS A 82 5.60 0.33 13.14
CA HIS A 82 7.00 0.61 12.76
C HIS A 82 8.01 -0.26 13.54
N GLN A 83 7.74 -0.60 14.79
CA GLN A 83 8.65 -1.41 15.63
C GLN A 83 8.56 -2.91 15.37
N LEU A 84 7.54 -3.36 14.64
CA LEU A 84 7.31 -4.78 14.38
C LEU A 84 8.08 -5.21 13.13
N GLU A 85 8.71 -6.39 13.20
CA GLU A 85 9.28 -7.04 12.01
C GLU A 85 8.20 -7.32 10.96
N MET A 86 8.60 -7.40 9.69
CA MET A 86 7.67 -7.64 8.58
C MET A 86 7.16 -9.08 8.58
N THR A 87 6.11 -9.31 9.36
CA THR A 87 5.38 -10.59 9.46
C THR A 87 4.13 -10.57 8.56
N LEU A 88 3.57 -11.75 8.29
CA LEU A 88 2.27 -11.86 7.59
C LEU A 88 1.19 -11.01 8.27
N ILE A 89 1.17 -10.99 9.61
CA ILE A 89 0.17 -10.23 10.37
C ILE A 89 0.35 -8.73 10.11
N LYS A 90 1.59 -8.21 10.17
CA LYS A 90 1.88 -6.81 9.85
C LYS A 90 1.45 -6.48 8.42
N ALA A 91 1.78 -7.35 7.45
CA ALA A 91 1.41 -7.17 6.04
C ALA A 91 -0.11 -7.15 5.83
N LEU A 92 -0.84 -8.07 6.45
CA LEU A 92 -2.30 -8.15 6.36
C LEU A 92 -2.99 -6.96 7.04
N ILE A 93 -2.49 -6.47 8.17
CA ILE A 93 -3.03 -5.26 8.80
C ILE A 93 -2.78 -4.05 7.91
N TYR A 94 -1.55 -3.90 7.42
CA TYR A 94 -1.15 -2.74 6.62
C TYR A 94 -1.96 -2.66 5.31
N VAL A 95 -1.98 -3.74 4.54
CA VAL A 95 -2.75 -3.80 3.28
C VAL A 95 -4.24 -3.81 3.57
N GLY A 96 -4.68 -4.59 4.55
CA GLY A 96 -6.08 -4.74 4.87
C GLY A 96 -6.74 -3.43 5.28
N VAL A 97 -6.14 -2.64 6.16
CA VAL A 97 -6.75 -1.37 6.60
C VAL A 97 -6.77 -0.35 5.47
N LEU A 98 -5.68 -0.20 4.70
CA LEU A 98 -5.61 0.75 3.59
C LEU A 98 -6.58 0.37 2.47
N SER A 99 -6.60 -0.90 2.08
CA SER A 99 -7.48 -1.41 1.04
C SER A 99 -8.95 -1.36 1.47
N LEU A 100 -9.27 -1.71 2.72
CA LEU A 100 -10.63 -1.61 3.24
C LEU A 100 -11.14 -0.17 3.19
N TYR A 101 -10.32 0.80 3.59
CA TYR A 101 -10.69 2.21 3.50
C TYR A 101 -11.01 2.61 2.05
N MET A 102 -10.12 2.27 1.11
CA MET A 102 -10.31 2.56 -0.31
C MET A 102 -11.57 1.88 -0.86
N SER A 103 -11.83 0.63 -0.47
CA SER A 103 -13.04 -0.11 -0.83
C SER A 103 -14.33 0.52 -0.29
N VAL A 104 -14.30 1.06 0.93
CA VAL A 104 -15.47 1.73 1.52
C VAL A 104 -15.78 3.03 0.78
N ILE A 105 -14.78 3.88 0.51
CA ILE A 105 -15.01 5.16 -0.17
C ILE A 105 -15.42 4.98 -1.64
N THR A 106 -15.04 3.86 -2.26
CA THR A 106 -15.42 3.52 -3.64
C THR A 106 -16.69 2.68 -3.72
N SER A 107 -17.30 2.34 -2.57
CA SER A 107 -18.48 1.47 -2.48
C SER A 107 -18.30 0.08 -3.12
N SER A 108 -17.05 -0.40 -3.21
CA SER A 108 -16.69 -1.68 -3.83
C SER A 108 -15.81 -2.48 -2.87
N LEU A 109 -16.36 -3.52 -2.24
CA LEU A 109 -15.62 -4.41 -1.32
C LEU A 109 -14.81 -5.50 -2.03
N TYR A 110 -15.01 -5.67 -3.33
CA TYR A 110 -14.34 -6.71 -4.11
C TYR A 110 -12.81 -6.51 -4.21
N PRO A 111 -12.28 -5.30 -4.48
CA PRO A 111 -10.84 -5.01 -4.46
C PRO A 111 -10.16 -5.41 -3.15
N PHE A 112 -10.79 -5.15 -2.01
CA PHE A 112 -10.27 -5.56 -0.71
C PHE A 112 -10.02 -7.06 -0.59
N LEU A 113 -10.96 -7.89 -1.05
CA LEU A 113 -10.80 -9.33 -1.01
C LEU A 113 -9.62 -9.78 -1.90
N TRP A 114 -9.47 -9.17 -3.08
CA TRP A 114 -8.34 -9.47 -3.96
C TRP A 114 -7.01 -9.02 -3.41
N ASP A 115 -6.92 -7.83 -2.82
CA ASP A 115 -5.70 -7.35 -2.17
C ASP A 115 -5.25 -8.33 -1.08
N MET A 116 -6.19 -8.83 -0.27
CA MET A 116 -5.89 -9.82 0.76
C MET A 116 -5.39 -11.16 0.18
N ILE A 117 -6.00 -11.64 -0.91
CA ILE A 117 -5.55 -12.84 -1.62
C ILE A 117 -4.14 -12.63 -2.19
N ILE A 118 -3.89 -11.49 -2.83
CA ILE A 118 -2.61 -11.18 -3.47
C ILE A 118 -1.50 -11.11 -2.41
N VAL A 119 -1.73 -10.40 -1.29
CA VAL A 119 -0.74 -10.33 -0.19
C VAL A 119 -0.45 -11.70 0.38
N PHE A 120 -1.48 -12.53 0.56
CA PHE A 120 -1.31 -13.89 1.04
C PHE A 120 -0.41 -14.70 0.07
N VAL A 121 -0.71 -14.67 -1.23
CA VAL A 121 0.10 -15.34 -2.26
C VAL A 121 1.54 -14.82 -2.28
N LEU A 122 1.73 -13.49 -2.28
CA LEU A 122 3.05 -12.86 -2.29
C LEU A 122 3.87 -13.23 -1.05
N TYR A 123 3.26 -13.30 0.12
CA TYR A 123 3.93 -13.72 1.34
C TYR A 123 4.45 -15.17 1.24
N PHE A 124 3.63 -16.10 0.76
CA PHE A 124 4.06 -17.49 0.56
C PHE A 124 5.13 -17.62 -0.54
N MET A 125 5.02 -16.86 -1.63
CA MET A 125 6.04 -16.81 -2.68
C MET A 125 7.37 -16.27 -2.15
N ASN A 126 7.35 -15.20 -1.36
CA ASN A 126 8.54 -14.64 -0.74
C ASN A 126 9.17 -15.59 0.28
N MET A 127 8.37 -16.24 1.14
CA MET A 127 8.90 -17.28 2.03
C MET A 127 9.54 -18.42 1.25
N ARG A 128 8.93 -18.84 0.14
CA ARG A 128 9.51 -19.87 -0.73
C ARG A 128 10.84 -19.43 -1.33
N LEU A 129 10.99 -18.17 -1.72
CA LEU A 129 12.27 -17.62 -2.20
C LEU A 129 13.34 -17.68 -1.12
N VAL A 130 13.03 -17.24 0.11
CA VAL A 130 13.96 -17.30 1.25
C VAL A 130 14.38 -18.74 1.58
N PHE A 131 13.45 -19.70 1.54
CA PHE A 131 13.77 -21.12 1.76
C PHE A 131 14.58 -21.75 0.61
N ASN A 132 14.35 -21.33 -0.64
CA ASN A 132 15.11 -21.82 -1.80
C ASN A 132 16.53 -21.24 -1.87
N GLU A 133 16.72 -19.98 -1.46
CA GLU A 133 18.05 -19.37 -1.38
C GLU A 133 18.92 -20.06 -0.31
N ARG A 134 18.34 -20.40 0.86
CA ARG A 134 19.04 -21.17 1.90
C ARG A 134 19.42 -22.60 1.51
N LYS A 135 18.78 -23.17 0.48
CA LYS A 135 19.17 -24.50 -0.06
C LYS A 135 20.34 -24.43 -1.04
N LYS A 136 20.70 -23.25 -1.51
CA LYS A 136 21.78 -23.03 -2.49
C LYS A 136 23.07 -22.48 -1.87
N SER A 137 23.07 -22.06 -0.60
CA SER A 137 24.28 -21.80 0.19
C SER A 137 24.68 -23.02 0.99
#